data_AF-A0AAN7EFK9-F1
#
_entry.id   AF-A0AAN7EFK9-F1
#
_cell.length_a   1.000
_cell.length_b   1.000
_cell.length_c   1.000
_cell.angle_alpha   90.00
_cell.angle_beta   90.00
_cell.angle_gamma   90.00
#
_symmetry.space_group_name_H-M   'P 1'
#
loop_
_entity.id
_entity.type
_entity.pdbx_description
1 polymer ?
#
loop_
_entity_poly.entity_id
_entity_poly.type
_entity_poly.pdbx_seq_one_letter_code
_entity_poly.pdbx_strand_id
1 'polypeptide(L)'
;MERSLWGHLPLLMRSNSKESVEYILQALWRTRKTGLDSADRHIVLDMLQLENDSDLDPLLVCLRMLIRRFVYENFSKDDIHKLFPTEVLPELQRLLTLLLQKFQLEWRDDLLKDQVSLPRLKAMTWDMANQDAESVDPVAVINLKLQNDAQPHSGELDVKFQLAQDTLETMLRSMYSIRDQLSNMDETSTRHLSQETNV
;
A
#
# COMPACT_ATOMS: atom_id res chain seq x y z
N MET A 1 -1.11 10.39 33.37
CA MET A 1 -0.37 9.12 33.22
C MET A 1 -0.65 8.65 31.81
N GLU A 2 0.27 8.91 30.88
CA GLU A 2 0.08 8.52 29.48
C GLU A 2 -0.03 7.01 29.42
N ARG A 3 -1.22 6.48 29.09
CA ARG A 3 -1.38 5.06 28.83
C ARG A 3 -0.51 4.77 27.61
N SER A 4 0.38 3.79 27.72
CA SER A 4 1.13 3.30 26.56
C SER A 4 0.13 2.94 25.46
N LEU A 5 0.53 3.09 24.19
CA LEU A 5 -0.32 2.81 23.03
C LEU A 5 -1.08 1.48 23.23
N TRP A 6 -0.34 0.44 23.62
CA TRP A 6 -0.79 -0.93 23.87
C TRP A 6 -1.74 -1.12 25.06
N GLY A 7 -1.84 -0.14 25.96
CA GLY A 7 -2.69 -0.18 27.15
C GLY A 7 -4.19 -0.28 26.89
N HIS A 8 -4.62 -0.12 25.62
CA HIS A 8 -6.02 -0.26 25.21
C HIS A 8 -6.35 -1.65 24.66
N LEU A 9 -5.36 -2.50 24.33
CA LEU A 9 -5.61 -3.88 23.89
C LEU A 9 -6.41 -4.73 24.88
N PRO A 10 -6.27 -4.57 26.21
CA PRO A 10 -7.11 -5.29 27.17
C PRO A 10 -8.62 -5.07 27.01
N LEU A 11 -9.06 -4.00 26.32
CA LEU A 11 -10.48 -3.79 26.01
C LEU A 11 -11.07 -4.91 25.15
N LEU A 12 -10.25 -5.61 24.36
CA LEU A 12 -10.69 -6.78 23.60
C LEU A 12 -11.18 -7.91 24.49
N MET A 13 -10.71 -8.00 25.74
CA MET A 13 -11.17 -9.02 26.68
C MET A 13 -12.61 -8.77 27.16
N ARG A 14 -13.19 -7.59 26.88
CA ARG A 14 -14.61 -7.30 27.14
C ARG A 14 -15.51 -7.90 26.06
N SER A 15 -14.95 -8.36 24.94
CA SER A 15 -15.76 -8.95 23.88
C SER A 15 -16.38 -10.27 24.34
N ASN A 16 -17.64 -10.48 23.96
CA ASN A 16 -18.39 -11.67 24.36
C ASN A 16 -17.85 -12.97 23.74
N SER A 17 -17.03 -12.89 22.69
CA SER A 17 -16.46 -14.08 22.05
C SER A 17 -15.21 -13.79 21.20
N LYS A 18 -14.55 -14.86 20.73
CA LYS A 18 -13.44 -14.79 19.77
C LYS A 18 -13.90 -14.22 18.43
N GLU A 19 -15.11 -14.55 18.02
CA GLU A 19 -15.73 -14.14 16.76
C GLU A 19 -15.94 -12.62 16.71
N SER A 20 -16.22 -11.98 17.85
CA SER A 20 -16.27 -10.51 17.93
C SER A 20 -14.91 -9.87 17.62
N VAL A 21 -13.82 -10.38 18.21
CA VAL A 21 -12.46 -9.90 17.91
C VAL A 21 -12.11 -10.16 16.44
N GLU A 22 -12.50 -11.31 15.93
CA GLU A 22 -12.31 -11.67 14.53
C GLU A 22 -13.02 -10.68 13.58
N TYR A 23 -14.29 -10.38 13.85
CA TYR A 23 -15.07 -9.40 13.09
C TYR A 23 -14.40 -8.02 13.11
N ILE A 24 -13.94 -7.55 14.28
CA ILE A 24 -13.26 -6.25 14.42
C ILE A 24 -12.01 -6.21 13.52
N LEU A 25 -11.17 -7.25 13.55
CA LEU A 25 -9.97 -7.33 12.73
C LEU A 25 -10.30 -7.32 11.23
N GLN A 26 -11.31 -8.08 10.80
CA GLN A 26 -11.77 -8.08 9.41
C GLN A 26 -12.32 -6.73 8.98
N ALA A 27 -13.15 -6.10 9.81
CA ALA A 27 -13.70 -4.76 9.54
C ALA A 27 -12.57 -3.73 9.36
N LEU A 28 -11.56 -3.76 10.23
CA LEU A 28 -10.38 -2.90 10.13
C LEU A 28 -9.56 -3.16 8.86
N TRP A 29 -9.44 -4.40 8.43
CA TRP A 29 -8.76 -4.74 7.18
C TRP A 29 -9.53 -4.27 5.94
N ARG A 30 -10.84 -4.55 5.87
CA ARG A 30 -11.70 -4.13 4.75
C ARG A 30 -11.70 -2.61 4.59
N THR A 31 -11.74 -1.89 5.70
CA THR A 31 -11.81 -0.43 5.74
C THR A 31 -10.43 0.24 5.84
N ARG A 32 -9.34 -0.49 5.55
CA ARG A 32 -7.95 0.02 5.70
C ARG A 32 -7.65 1.30 4.91
N LYS A 33 -8.38 1.54 3.81
CA LYS A 33 -8.22 2.71 2.92
C LYS A 33 -9.17 3.86 3.25
N THR A 34 -10.33 3.56 3.86
CA THR A 34 -11.44 4.53 4.04
C THR A 34 -11.69 4.90 5.49
N GLY A 35 -11.23 4.09 6.44
CA GLY A 35 -11.65 4.17 7.85
C GLY A 35 -12.99 3.48 8.10
N LEU A 36 -13.28 3.19 9.38
CA LEU A 36 -14.59 2.65 9.79
C LEU A 36 -15.63 3.78 9.72
N ASP A 37 -16.80 3.48 9.17
CA ASP A 37 -17.94 4.39 9.21
C ASP A 37 -18.65 4.36 10.57
N SER A 38 -19.64 5.24 10.76
CA SER A 38 -20.36 5.36 12.03
C SER A 38 -21.15 4.10 12.40
N ALA A 39 -21.61 3.31 11.44
CA ALA A 39 -22.39 2.09 11.70
C ALA A 39 -21.46 0.97 12.20
N ASP A 40 -20.34 0.74 11.51
CA ASP A 40 -19.31 -0.21 11.91
C ASP A 40 -18.73 0.17 13.28
N ARG A 41 -18.50 1.47 13.54
CA ARG A 41 -18.06 1.94 14.86
C ARG A 41 -19.05 1.57 15.96
N HIS A 42 -20.35 1.78 15.73
CA HIS A 42 -21.37 1.45 16.72
C HIS A 42 -21.43 -0.05 17.02
N ILE A 43 -21.28 -0.90 15.99
CA ILE A 43 -21.19 -2.35 16.17
C ILE A 43 -19.98 -2.72 17.04
N VAL A 44 -18.82 -2.11 16.80
CA VAL A 44 -17.61 -2.38 17.59
C VAL A 44 -17.77 -1.90 19.04
N LEU A 45 -18.39 -0.74 19.28
CA LEU A 45 -18.70 -0.26 20.63
C LEU A 45 -19.59 -1.25 21.39
N ASP A 46 -20.65 -1.74 20.74
CA ASP A 46 -21.59 -2.71 21.34
C ASP A 46 -20.89 -4.03 21.67
N MET A 47 -20.10 -4.56 20.73
CA MET A 47 -19.32 -5.80 20.93
C MET A 47 -18.34 -5.71 22.11
N LEU A 48 -17.74 -4.53 22.32
CA LEU A 48 -16.75 -4.28 23.37
C LEU A 48 -17.36 -3.69 24.65
N GLN A 49 -18.68 -3.46 24.65
CA GLN A 49 -19.42 -2.83 25.76
C GLN A 49 -18.77 -1.50 26.18
N LEU A 50 -18.48 -0.65 25.19
CA LEU A 50 -17.88 0.67 25.39
C LEU A 50 -18.95 1.76 25.28
N GLU A 51 -18.90 2.72 26.21
CA GLU A 51 -19.86 3.83 26.25
C GLU A 51 -19.49 4.99 25.31
N ASN A 52 -18.20 5.14 24.98
CA ASN A 52 -17.69 6.30 24.25
C ASN A 52 -16.54 5.94 23.29
N ASP A 53 -16.36 6.79 22.28
CA ASP A 53 -15.31 6.66 21.27
C ASP A 53 -13.89 6.93 21.81
N SER A 54 -13.76 7.57 22.97
CA SER A 54 -12.48 7.96 23.56
C SER A 54 -11.54 6.79 23.82
N ASP A 55 -12.10 5.63 24.19
CA ASP A 55 -11.34 4.39 24.39
C ASP A 55 -11.26 3.55 23.11
N LEU A 56 -12.20 3.74 22.17
CA LEU A 56 -12.25 3.02 20.91
C LEU A 56 -11.12 3.46 19.97
N ASP A 57 -10.93 4.76 19.77
CA ASP A 57 -9.97 5.25 18.78
C ASP A 57 -8.53 4.78 19.06
N PRO A 58 -8.00 4.86 20.29
CA PRO A 58 -6.68 4.31 20.62
C PRO A 58 -6.59 2.79 20.37
N LEU A 59 -7.65 2.04 20.71
CA LEU A 59 -7.70 0.60 20.44
C LEU A 59 -7.63 0.31 18.93
N LEU A 60 -8.40 1.03 18.12
CA LEU A 60 -8.39 0.83 16.67
C LEU A 60 -7.02 1.17 16.07
N VAL A 61 -6.30 2.15 16.61
CA VAL A 61 -4.91 2.46 16.20
C VAL A 61 -3.99 1.28 16.50
N CYS A 62 -4.05 0.71 17.71
CA CYS A 62 -3.24 -0.46 18.10
C CYS A 62 -3.47 -1.63 17.15
N LEU A 63 -4.74 -1.94 16.89
CA LEU A 63 -5.13 -3.04 16.02
C LEU A 63 -4.66 -2.81 14.58
N ARG A 64 -4.83 -1.59 14.04
CA ARG A 64 -4.34 -1.26 12.70
C ARG A 64 -2.83 -1.37 12.59
N MET A 65 -2.09 -0.95 13.62
CA MET A 65 -0.64 -1.12 13.65
C MET A 65 -0.24 -2.59 13.65
N LEU A 66 -0.89 -3.42 14.45
CA LEU A 66 -0.63 -4.87 14.48
C LEU A 66 -0.92 -5.53 13.14
N ILE A 67 -2.08 -5.23 12.54
CA ILE A 67 -2.47 -5.75 11.23
C ILE A 67 -1.43 -5.37 10.18
N ARG A 68 -1.05 -4.08 10.09
CA ARG A 68 -0.03 -3.62 9.13
C ARG A 68 1.31 -4.28 9.40
N ARG A 69 1.78 -4.25 10.64
CA ARG A 69 3.08 -4.85 10.98
C ARG A 69 3.10 -6.33 10.59
N PHE A 70 2.06 -7.08 10.97
CA PHE A 70 1.98 -8.51 10.72
C PHE A 70 1.94 -8.88 9.23
N VAL A 71 1.09 -8.20 8.45
CA VAL A 71 0.90 -8.54 7.03
C VAL A 71 2.12 -8.15 6.19
N TYR A 72 2.70 -6.96 6.45
CA TYR A 72 3.78 -6.40 5.64
C TYR A 72 5.16 -6.94 6.01
N GLU A 73 5.48 -7.15 7.30
CA GLU A 73 6.84 -7.53 7.73
C GLU A 73 7.14 -9.05 7.64
N ASN A 74 6.17 -9.87 7.22
CA ASN A 74 6.35 -11.33 7.02
C ASN A 74 6.96 -12.07 8.22
N PHE A 75 6.35 -11.96 9.40
CA PHE A 75 6.84 -12.66 10.59
C PHE A 75 6.94 -14.17 10.35
N SER A 76 8.16 -14.70 10.49
CA SER A 76 8.40 -16.14 10.57
C SER A 76 7.83 -16.67 11.90
N LYS A 77 7.63 -18.00 12.01
CA LYS A 77 7.18 -18.62 13.27
C LYS A 77 8.09 -18.26 14.45
N ASP A 78 9.38 -18.07 14.18
CA ASP A 78 10.38 -17.77 15.18
C ASP A 78 10.37 -16.30 15.59
N ASP A 79 9.90 -15.38 14.76
CA ASP A 79 9.93 -13.93 15.02
C ASP A 79 8.61 -13.36 15.59
N ILE A 80 7.55 -14.17 15.69
CA ILE A 80 6.22 -13.72 16.17
C ILE A 80 6.30 -13.04 17.54
N HIS A 81 7.22 -13.48 18.40
CA HIS A 81 7.42 -12.89 19.73
C HIS A 81 7.85 -11.40 19.67
N LYS A 82 8.33 -10.91 18.52
CA LYS A 82 8.71 -9.51 18.30
C LYS A 82 7.51 -8.62 17.92
N LEU A 83 6.36 -9.21 17.62
CA LEU A 83 5.15 -8.49 17.18
C LEU A 83 4.56 -7.64 18.30
N PHE A 84 4.54 -8.18 19.52
CA PHE A 84 3.97 -7.55 20.70
C PHE A 84 5.08 -7.16 21.68
N PRO A 85 4.96 -6.01 22.34
CA PRO A 85 5.85 -5.67 23.43
C PRO A 85 5.43 -6.39 24.72
N THR A 86 6.32 -6.41 25.72
CA THR A 86 6.18 -7.18 26.97
C THR A 86 4.98 -6.77 27.84
N GLU A 87 4.40 -5.59 27.61
CA GLU A 87 3.25 -5.10 28.38
C GLU A 87 1.92 -5.73 27.95
N VAL A 88 1.88 -6.40 26.78
CA VAL A 88 0.66 -7.06 26.28
C VAL A 88 0.49 -8.43 26.94
N LEU A 89 -0.69 -8.68 27.51
CA LEU A 89 -1.00 -9.95 28.18
C LEU A 89 -0.80 -11.16 27.26
N PRO A 90 -0.17 -12.27 27.72
CA PRO A 90 0.10 -13.45 26.89
C PRO A 90 -1.13 -14.05 26.21
N GLU A 91 -2.29 -14.01 26.88
CA GLU A 91 -3.55 -14.52 26.35
C GLU A 91 -4.00 -13.73 25.11
N LEU A 92 -3.84 -12.40 25.15
CA LEU A 92 -4.13 -11.50 24.03
C LEU A 92 -3.13 -11.71 22.90
N GLN A 93 -1.84 -11.83 23.22
CA GLN A 93 -0.81 -12.12 22.22
C GLN A 93 -1.16 -13.41 21.46
N ARG A 94 -1.54 -14.47 22.18
CA ARG A 94 -1.92 -15.76 21.58
C ARG A 94 -3.17 -15.64 20.71
N LEU A 95 -4.22 -14.97 21.21
CA LEU A 95 -5.47 -14.77 20.46
C LEU A 95 -5.23 -13.98 19.17
N LEU A 96 -4.55 -12.83 19.28
CA LEU A 96 -4.28 -11.95 18.14
C LEU A 96 -3.35 -12.63 17.13
N THR A 97 -2.29 -13.32 17.59
CA THR A 97 -1.43 -14.12 16.70
C THR A 97 -2.24 -15.14 15.91
N LEU A 98 -3.11 -15.90 16.58
CA LEU A 98 -3.93 -16.93 15.93
C LEU A 98 -4.85 -16.35 14.85
N LEU A 99 -5.51 -15.22 15.15
CA LEU A 99 -6.41 -14.56 14.21
C LEU A 99 -5.64 -13.91 13.05
N LEU A 100 -4.52 -13.24 13.33
CA LEU A 100 -3.69 -12.63 12.29
C LEU A 100 -3.10 -13.68 11.34
N GLN A 101 -2.64 -14.81 11.86
CA GLN A 101 -2.18 -15.95 11.05
C GLN A 101 -3.29 -16.52 10.17
N LYS A 102 -4.52 -16.61 10.69
CA LYS A 102 -5.69 -17.08 9.93
C LYS A 102 -5.91 -16.26 8.66
N PHE A 103 -5.72 -14.93 8.74
CA PHE A 103 -6.00 -14.02 7.62
C PHE A 103 -4.78 -13.67 6.77
N GLN A 104 -3.59 -14.10 7.17
CA GLN A 104 -2.32 -13.67 6.55
C GLN A 104 -2.29 -13.87 5.03
N LEU A 105 -2.75 -15.03 4.55
CA LEU A 105 -2.68 -15.37 3.12
C LEU A 105 -3.64 -14.50 2.31
N GLU A 106 -4.89 -14.38 2.76
CA GLU A 106 -5.93 -13.57 2.11
C GLU A 106 -5.55 -12.09 2.06
N TRP A 107 -5.13 -11.53 3.19
CA TRP A 107 -4.78 -10.11 3.29
C TRP A 107 -3.53 -9.77 2.47
N ARG A 108 -2.63 -10.73 2.26
CA ARG A 108 -1.50 -10.53 1.33
C ARG A 108 -1.93 -10.50 -0.11
N ASP A 109 -2.82 -11.40 -0.51
CA ASP A 109 -3.38 -11.38 -1.86
C ASP A 109 -4.12 -10.05 -2.13
N ASP A 110 -4.86 -9.54 -1.14
CA ASP A 110 -5.47 -8.21 -1.21
C ASP A 110 -4.44 -7.09 -1.39
N LEU A 111 -3.27 -7.16 -0.74
CA LEU A 111 -2.20 -6.18 -0.95
C LEU A 111 -1.58 -6.27 -2.35
N LEU A 112 -1.45 -7.48 -2.89
CA LEU A 112 -0.95 -7.68 -4.25
C LEU A 112 -1.94 -7.11 -5.28
N LYS A 113 -3.24 -7.26 -5.05
CA LYS A 113 -4.30 -6.63 -5.86
C LYS A 113 -4.34 -5.10 -5.70
N ASP A 114 -4.02 -4.61 -4.50
CA ASP A 114 -3.97 -3.18 -4.20
C ASP A 114 -2.77 -2.47 -4.84
N GLN A 115 -1.71 -3.20 -5.19
CA GLN A 115 -0.59 -2.60 -5.93
C GLN A 115 -1.13 -2.11 -7.26
N VAL A 116 -1.21 -0.78 -7.38
CA VAL A 116 -1.50 -0.10 -8.64
C VAL A 116 -0.42 -0.55 -9.60
N SER A 117 -0.80 -1.47 -10.47
CA SER A 117 0.08 -1.99 -11.49
C SER A 117 0.28 -0.88 -12.52
N LEU A 118 1.41 -0.17 -12.41
CA LEU A 118 1.75 0.82 -13.41
C LEU A 118 2.01 0.08 -14.72
N PRO A 119 1.27 0.39 -15.79
CA PRO A 119 1.47 -0.27 -17.07
C PRO A 119 2.87 0.09 -17.58
N ARG A 120 3.60 -0.91 -18.05
CA ARG A 120 4.96 -0.75 -18.56
C ARG A 120 4.91 -0.55 -20.07
N LEU A 121 5.75 0.35 -20.57
CA LEU A 121 5.93 0.51 -22.01
C LEU A 121 6.67 -0.72 -22.55
N LYS A 122 6.01 -1.47 -23.45
CA LYS A 122 6.55 -2.67 -24.12
C LYS A 122 7.15 -2.33 -25.48
N ALA A 123 6.48 -1.48 -26.25
CA ALA A 123 6.96 -1.04 -27.55
C ALA A 123 6.46 0.38 -27.85
N MET A 124 7.23 1.11 -28.66
CA MET A 124 6.87 2.42 -29.19
C MET A 124 7.15 2.42 -30.69
N THR A 125 6.17 2.85 -31.49
CA THR A 125 6.35 3.11 -32.92
C THR A 125 5.91 4.53 -33.24
N TRP A 126 6.47 5.10 -34.29
CA TRP A 126 6.14 6.45 -34.74
C TRP A 126 5.97 6.48 -36.25
N ASP A 127 5.13 7.41 -36.70
CA ASP A 127 4.89 7.71 -38.12
C ASP A 127 4.69 9.23 -38.28
N MET A 128 4.85 9.77 -39.48
CA MET A 128 4.48 11.14 -39.78
C MET A 128 3.01 11.16 -40.22
N ALA A 129 2.21 12.10 -39.72
CA ALA A 129 0.86 12.28 -40.24
C ALA A 129 0.94 12.57 -41.74
N ASN A 130 0.11 11.91 -42.55
CA ASN A 130 0.03 12.16 -43.99
C ASN A 130 -0.30 13.64 -44.21
N GLN A 131 0.67 14.38 -44.70
CA GLN A 131 0.51 15.76 -45.12
C GLN A 131 -0.18 15.72 -46.47
N ASP A 132 -1.50 15.88 -46.50
CA ASP A 132 -2.13 16.50 -47.66
C ASP A 132 -1.44 17.87 -47.83
N ALA A 133 -1.07 18.22 -49.07
CA ALA A 133 -0.03 19.19 -49.43
C ALA A 133 -0.24 20.67 -48.97
N GLU A 134 -1.10 20.94 -47.99
CA GLU A 134 -1.48 22.26 -47.49
C GLU A 134 -1.20 22.51 -45.99
N SER A 135 -0.76 21.51 -45.20
CA SER A 135 -0.38 21.75 -43.79
C SER A 135 1.11 22.09 -43.63
N VAL A 136 1.41 23.28 -43.10
CA VAL A 136 2.80 23.80 -42.94
C VAL A 136 3.56 23.15 -41.77
N ASP A 137 2.85 22.59 -40.80
CA ASP A 137 3.47 22.08 -39.57
C ASP A 137 3.49 20.55 -39.54
N PRO A 138 4.68 19.91 -39.56
CA PRO A 138 4.80 18.47 -39.52
C PRO A 138 4.38 17.93 -38.13
N VAL A 139 3.46 16.96 -38.13
CA VAL A 139 2.96 16.30 -36.90
C VAL A 139 3.40 14.84 -36.89
N ALA A 140 4.00 14.40 -35.77
CA ALA A 140 4.36 13.02 -35.53
C ALA A 140 3.20 12.27 -34.86
N VAL A 141 2.94 11.04 -35.28
CA VAL A 141 1.97 10.12 -34.70
C VAL A 141 2.74 9.08 -33.89
N ILE A 142 2.54 9.06 -32.58
CA ILE A 142 3.17 8.10 -31.67
C ILE A 142 2.17 7.02 -31.29
N ASN A 143 2.60 5.76 -31.32
CA ASN A 143 1.87 4.63 -30.80
C ASN A 143 2.68 3.96 -29.70
N LEU A 144 2.08 3.78 -28.52
CA LEU A 144 2.67 3.09 -27.37
C LEU A 144 1.90 1.81 -27.13
N LYS A 145 2.64 0.70 -26.97
CA LYS A 145 2.11 -0.56 -26.47
C LYS A 145 2.43 -0.68 -24.99
N LEU A 146 1.41 -0.73 -24.16
CA LEU A 146 1.55 -0.88 -22.71
C LEU A 146 1.15 -2.29 -22.26
N GLN A 147 1.90 -2.85 -21.32
CA GLN A 147 1.66 -4.14 -20.71
C GLN A 147 1.40 -3.98 -19.22
N ASN A 148 0.39 -4.68 -18.71
CA ASN A 148 0.14 -4.76 -17.27
C ASN A 148 0.61 -6.12 -16.72
N ASP A 149 1.65 -6.10 -15.90
CA ASP A 149 2.27 -7.30 -15.32
C ASP A 149 1.47 -7.89 -14.14
N ALA A 150 0.48 -7.18 -13.60
CA ALA A 150 -0.26 -7.64 -12.41
C ALA A 150 -1.31 -8.72 -12.69
N GLN A 151 -1.64 -8.99 -13.95
CA GLN A 151 -2.60 -10.03 -14.29
C GLN A 151 -2.10 -10.84 -15.50
N PRO A 152 -1.98 -12.18 -15.39
CA PRO A 152 -1.41 -13.03 -16.45
C PRO A 152 -2.25 -13.10 -17.74
N HIS A 153 -3.37 -12.39 -17.80
CA HIS A 153 -4.30 -12.28 -18.93
C HIS A 153 -4.73 -10.82 -19.20
N SER A 154 -4.06 -9.83 -18.61
CA SER A 154 -4.29 -8.43 -19.01
C SER A 154 -3.72 -8.22 -20.41
N GLY A 155 -4.59 -7.90 -21.37
CA GLY A 155 -4.19 -7.66 -22.75
C GLY A 155 -3.25 -6.45 -22.91
N GLU A 156 -2.66 -6.32 -24.09
CA GLU A 156 -1.89 -5.13 -24.45
C GLU A 156 -2.83 -3.93 -24.62
N LEU A 157 -2.46 -2.78 -24.06
CA LEU A 157 -3.15 -1.51 -24.28
C LEU A 157 -2.38 -0.69 -25.31
N ASP A 158 -3.03 -0.36 -26.43
CA ASP A 158 -2.48 0.52 -27.44
C ASP A 158 -2.93 1.97 -27.19
N VAL A 159 -1.98 2.88 -27.03
CA VAL A 159 -2.22 4.33 -26.87
C VAL A 159 -1.65 5.06 -28.08
N LYS A 160 -2.48 5.81 -28.79
CA LYS A 160 -2.09 6.59 -29.98
C LYS A 160 -2.35 8.07 -29.77
N PHE A 161 -1.37 8.91 -30.06
CA PHE A 161 -1.49 10.36 -29.95
C PHE A 161 -0.58 11.06 -30.97
N GLN A 162 -0.80 12.37 -31.13
CA GLN A 162 -0.07 13.22 -32.06
C GLN A 162 0.78 14.24 -31.29
N LEU A 163 1.95 14.56 -31.83
CA LEU A 163 2.86 15.55 -31.28
C LEU A 163 3.31 16.52 -32.37
N ALA A 164 3.20 17.81 -32.09
CA ALA A 164 3.91 18.84 -32.84
C ALA A 164 5.38 18.90 -32.41
N GLN A 165 6.22 19.56 -33.21
CA GLN A 165 7.66 19.63 -33.00
C GLN A 165 8.03 20.21 -31.62
N ASP A 166 7.42 21.31 -31.22
CA ASP A 166 7.65 22.00 -29.95
C ASP A 166 7.29 21.14 -28.73
N THR A 167 6.20 20.38 -28.84
CA THR A 167 5.71 19.48 -27.80
C THR A 167 6.63 18.27 -27.66
N LEU A 168 7.10 17.71 -28.78
CA LEU A 168 8.08 16.64 -28.78
C LEU A 168 9.41 17.09 -28.17
N GLU A 169 9.89 18.30 -28.51
CA GLU A 169 11.12 18.85 -27.93
C GLU A 169 10.99 19.01 -26.41
N THR A 170 9.85 19.55 -25.94
CA THR A 170 9.55 19.70 -24.51
C THR A 170 9.53 18.34 -23.80
N MET A 171 8.91 17.32 -24.42
CA MET A 171 8.88 15.95 -23.90
C MET A 171 10.29 15.34 -23.81
N LEU A 172 11.14 15.53 -24.82
CA LEU A 172 12.52 15.03 -24.78
C LEU A 172 13.33 15.70 -23.67
N ARG A 173 13.19 17.03 -23.50
CA ARG A 173 13.85 17.76 -22.41
C ARG A 173 13.42 17.24 -21.04
N SER A 174 12.15 16.94 -20.83
CA SER A 174 11.66 16.36 -19.57
C SER A 174 12.18 14.94 -19.37
N MET A 175 12.19 14.09 -20.40
CA MET A 175 12.75 12.73 -20.33
C MET A 175 14.24 12.73 -19.98
N TYR A 176 15.02 13.65 -20.56
CA TYR A 176 16.43 13.83 -20.19
C TYR A 176 16.59 14.25 -18.73
N SER A 177 15.77 15.19 -18.25
CA SER A 177 15.79 15.60 -16.84
C SER A 177 15.44 14.44 -15.90
N ILE A 178 14.43 13.64 -16.24
CA ILE A 178 14.05 12.44 -15.46
C ILE A 178 15.20 11.43 -15.44
N ARG A 179 15.84 11.17 -16.59
CA ARG A 179 17.02 10.28 -16.67
C ARG A 179 18.11 10.74 -15.71
N ASP A 180 18.44 12.04 -15.72
CA ASP A 180 19.51 12.59 -14.90
C ASP A 180 19.16 12.54 -13.40
N GLN A 181 17.88 12.75 -13.03
CA GLN A 181 17.41 12.60 -11.65
C GLN A 181 17.54 11.15 -11.16
N LEU A 182 17.16 10.18 -12.00
CA LEU A 182 17.24 8.76 -11.68
C LEU A 182 18.70 8.27 -11.58
N SER A 183 19.61 8.77 -12.41
CA SER A 183 21.04 8.41 -12.32
C SER A 183 21.72 9.00 -11.08
N ASN A 184 21.35 10.22 -10.69
CA ASN A 184 21.94 10.88 -9.52
C ASN A 184 21.45 10.30 -8.18
N MET A 185 20.26 9.68 -8.15
CA MET A 185 19.76 8.98 -6.96
C MET A 185 20.64 7.78 -6.56
N ASP A 186 21.24 7.09 -7.53
CA ASP A 186 22.11 5.93 -7.29
C ASP A 186 23.44 6.32 -6.60
N GLU A 187 23.92 7.55 -6.82
CA GLU A 187 25.10 8.10 -6.14
C GLU A 187 24.82 8.54 -4.70
N THR A 188 23.59 8.95 -4.39
CA THR A 188 23.21 9.34 -3.02
C THR A 188 22.98 8.12 -2.10
N SER A 189 22.50 7.01 -2.67
CA SER A 189 22.36 5.74 -1.95
C SER A 189 23.72 5.14 -1.55
N THR A 190 24.72 5.24 -2.43
CA THR A 190 26.09 4.76 -2.16
C THR A 190 26.89 5.64 -1.19
N ARG A 191 26.61 6.95 -1.12
CA ARG A 191 27.25 7.83 -0.13
C ARG A 191 26.76 7.60 1.31
N HIS A 192 25.52 7.14 1.51
CA HIS A 192 25.00 6.85 2.85
C HIS A 192 25.57 5.56 3.47
N LEU A 193 25.93 4.57 2.65
CA LEU A 193 26.61 3.34 3.13
C LEU A 193 28.11 3.54 3.46
N SER A 194 28.73 4.62 2.98
CA SER A 194 30.17 4.84 3.15
C SER A 194 30.53 5.63 4.41
N GLN A 195 29.54 6.17 5.15
CA GLN A 195 29.79 6.95 6.37
C GLN A 195 29.60 6.18 7.69
N GLU A 196 29.11 4.93 7.66
CA GLU A 196 28.91 4.12 8.87
C GLU A 196 30.07 3.17 9.24
N THR A 197 31.22 3.22 8.53
CA THR A 197 32.37 2.33 8.82
C THR A 197 33.59 3.01 9.43
N ASN A 198 33.46 4.22 9.98
CA ASN A 198 34.53 4.83 10.78
C ASN A 198 33.96 5.58 11.99
N VAL A 199 33.57 4.84 13.04
CA VAL A 199 33.89 5.13 14.46
C VAL A 199 33.93 3.80 15.22
#